data_AF-A0A5D3FIC4-F1
#
_entry.id   AF-A0A5D3FIC4-F1
#
_cell.length_a   1.000
_cell.length_b   1.000
_cell.length_c   1.000
_cell.angle_alpha   90.00
_cell.angle_beta   90.00
_cell.angle_gamma   90.00
#
_symmetry.space_group_name_H-M   'P 1'
#
loop_
_entity.id
_entity.type
_entity.pdbx_description
1 polymer ?
#
loop_
_entity_poly.entity_id
_entity_poly.type
_entity_poly.pdbx_seq_one_letter_code
_entity_poly.pdbx_strand_id
1 'polypeptide(L)' 'MSDYPAYAPSEEHELLRGTVRELADAKIAPFAAVVDEESRFPVEAL' A
#
# COMPACT_ATOMS: atom_id res chain seq x y z
N MET A 1 -32.31 3.06 0.05
CA MET A 1 -31.07 3.85 0.09
C MET A 1 -30.08 3.12 -0.79
N SER A 2 -29.43 3.79 -1.74
CA SER A 2 -28.53 3.12 -2.70
C SER A 2 -27.44 2.34 -1.95
N ASP A 3 -27.19 1.10 -2.35
CA ASP A 3 -26.19 0.18 -1.77
C ASP A 3 -24.74 0.65 -1.96
N TYR A 4 -24.52 1.76 -2.67
CA TYR A 4 -23.22 2.33 -2.94
C TYR A 4 -23.15 3.79 -2.45
N PRO A 5 -22.31 4.10 -1.45
CA PRO A 5 -22.00 5.47 -1.06
C PRO A 5 -21.51 6.28 -2.27
N ALA A 6 -21.92 7.54 -2.39
CA ALA A 6 -21.61 8.39 -3.55
C ALA A 6 -20.11 8.57 -3.86
N TYR A 7 -19.24 8.24 -2.90
CA TYR A 7 -17.78 8.34 -3.01
C TYR A 7 -17.08 7.01 -2.69
N ALA A 8 -17.82 5.89 -2.71
CA ALA A 8 -17.21 4.58 -2.51
C ALA A 8 -16.28 4.24 -3.69
N PRO A 9 -15.12 3.62 -3.43
CA PRO A 9 -14.29 3.07 -4.49
C PRO A 9 -15.08 2.01 -5.30
N SER A 10 -14.77 1.91 -6.59
CA SER A 10 -15.25 0.79 -7.41
C SER A 10 -14.53 -0.50 -6.97
N GLU A 11 -15.05 -1.65 -7.39
CA GLU A 11 -14.39 -2.94 -7.19
C GLU A 11 -12.95 -2.95 -7.72
N GLU A 12 -12.70 -2.34 -8.88
CA GLU A 12 -11.37 -2.20 -9.45
C GLU A 12 -10.44 -1.38 -8.53
N HIS A 13 -10.93 -0.29 -7.94
CA HIS A 13 -10.14 0.48 -6.99
C HIS A 13 -9.84 -0.31 -5.70
N GLU A 14 -10.78 -1.13 -5.23
CA GLU A 14 -10.54 -2.01 -4.08
C GLU A 14 -9.50 -3.09 -4.40
N LEU A 15 -9.56 -3.70 -5.58
CA LEU A 15 -8.56 -4.66 -6.03
C LEU A 15 -7.16 -4.02 -6.12
N LEU A 16 -7.07 -2.81 -6.68
CA LEU A 16 -5.83 -2.04 -6.74
C LEU A 16 -5.29 -1.77 -5.33
N ARG A 17 -6.15 -1.34 -4.40
CA ARG A 17 -5.77 -1.10 -3.00
C ARG A 17 -5.26 -2.36 -2.31
N GLY A 18 -5.92 -3.50 -2.53
CA GLY A 18 -5.50 -4.80 -2.04
C GLY A 18 -4.09 -5.16 -2.53
N THR A 19 -3.88 -5.05 -3.85
CA THR A 19 -2.59 -5.35 -4.49
C THR A 19 -1.46 -4.47 -3.93
N VAL A 20 -1.72 -3.16 -3.76
CA VAL A 20 -0.74 -2.23 -3.17
C VAL A 20 -0.46 -2.56 -1.70
N ARG A 21 -1.46 -3.02 -0.94
CA ARG A 21 -1.28 -3.43 0.46
C ARG A 21 -0.37 -4.65 0.55
N GLU A 22 -0.62 -5.68 -0.25
CA GLU A 22 0.20 -6.89 -0.29
C GLU A 22 1.65 -6.58 -0.66
N LEU A 23 1.87 -5.70 -1.64
CA LEU A 23 3.21 -5.24 -2.01
C LEU A 23 3.90 -4.52 -0.84
N ALA A 24 3.17 -3.63 -0.15
CA ALA A 24 3.72 -2.89 0.98
C ALA A 24 4.12 -3.84 2.13
N ASP A 25 3.28 -4.82 2.45
CA ASP A 25 3.56 -5.79 3.50
C ASP A 25 4.76 -6.69 3.15
N ALA A 26 4.87 -7.10 1.89
CA ALA A 26 5.92 -8.03 1.45
C ALA A 26 7.27 -7.35 1.20
N LYS A 27 7.28 -6.10 0.71
CA LYS A 27 8.49 -5.44 0.20
C LYS A 27 8.92 -4.20 0.97
N ILE A 28 8.00 -3.53 1.66
CA ILE A 28 8.30 -2.26 2.34
C ILE A 28 8.37 -2.45 3.86
N ALA A 29 7.37 -3.10 4.46
CA ALA A 29 7.25 -3.24 5.91
C ALA A 29 8.49 -3.85 6.60
N PRO A 30 9.18 -4.88 6.04
CA PRO A 30 10.35 -5.47 6.69
C PRO A 30 11.55 -4.52 6.84
N PHE A 31 11.66 -3.50 5.98
CA PHE A 31 12.83 -2.62 5.90
C PHE A 31 12.53 -1.18 6.32
N ALA A 32 11.26 -0.83 6.54
CA ALA A 32 10.85 0.54 6.83
C ALA A 32 11.57 1.15 8.04
N ALA A 33 11.77 0.38 9.11
CA ALA A 33 12.42 0.87 10.33
C ALA A 33 13.91 1.21 10.10
N VAL A 34 14.67 0.34 9.43
CA VAL A 34 16.10 0.58 9.17
C VAL A 34 16.31 1.72 8.16
N VAL A 35 15.44 1.83 7.16
CA VAL A 35 15.49 2.92 6.17
C VAL A 35 15.27 4.28 6.84
N ASP A 36 14.33 4.36 7.79
CA ASP A 36 14.08 5.55 8.59
C ASP A 36 15.27 5.91 9.48
N GLU A 37 15.80 4.92 10.22
CA GLU A 37 16.96 5.10 11.11
C GLU A 37 18.20 5.60 10.35
N GLU A 38 18.46 5.05 9.16
CA GLU A 38 19.62 5.41 8.33
C GLU A 38 19.40 6.66 7.46
N SER A 39 18.19 7.25 7.47
CA SER A 39 17.82 8.42 6.66
C SER A 39 18.22 8.29 5.19
N ARG A 40 17.96 7.12 4.59
CA ARG A 40 18.38 6.79 3.23
C ARG A 40 17.20 6.49 2.31
N PHE A 41 17.49 6.40 1.00
CA PHE A 41 16.53 5.92 0.02
C PHE A 41 16.43 4.37 0.08
N PRO A 42 15.22 3.78 0.10
CA PRO A 42 15.04 2.33 0.10
C PRO A 42 15.38 1.74 -1.27
N VAL A 43 16.34 0.81 -1.31
CA VAL A 43 16.76 0.08 -2.52
C VAL A 43 16.15 -1.32 -2.59
N GLU A 44 15.65 -1.81 -1.46
CA GLU A 44 15.06 -3.13 -1.25
C GLU A 44 13.69 -3.31 -1.92
N ALA A 45 13.06 -2.20 -2.30
CA ALA A 45 11.76 -2.12 -2.94
C ALA A 45 11.81 -1.58 -4.39
N LEU A 46 12.99 -1.58 -5.02
CA LEU A 46 13.18 -1.24 -6.44
C LEU A 46 12.72 -2.36 -7.38
#